data_AF-A0A349R1I5-F1
#
_entry.id   AF-A0A349R1I5-F1
#
_cell.length_a   1.000
_cell.length_b   1.000
_cell.length_c   1.000
_cell.angle_alpha   90.00
_cell.angle_beta   90.00
_cell.angle_gamma   90.00
#
_symmetry.space_group_name_H-M   'P 1'
#
loop_
_entity.id
_entity.type
_entity.pdbx_description
1 polymer ?
#
loop_
_entity_poly.entity_id
_entity_poly.type
_entity_poly.pdbx_seq_one_letter_code
_entity_poly.pdbx_strand_id
1 'polypeptide(L)'
;KSGASTAELLHQNGYKVIGWDCEWKINGVTGKPDLSVNQLYTQMKNLLRKGTSYTKNNVVLLTHDNMYQTKKGQRLLSDLIDSLKQHPNYRFEFVRNYPQ
;
A
#
# COMPACT_ATOMS: atom_id res chain seq x y z
N LYS A 1 21.00 -14.38 -4.86
CA LYS A 1 20.37 -15.17 -3.76
C LYS A 1 18.88 -14.89 -3.82
N SER A 2 18.09 -15.90 -4.20
CA SER A 2 16.75 -15.71 -4.77
C SER A 2 15.72 -15.52 -3.65
N GLY A 3 15.08 -14.35 -3.59
CA GLY A 3 13.95 -14.12 -2.67
C GLY A 3 12.85 -15.19 -2.80
N ALA A 4 12.75 -15.85 -3.95
CA ALA A 4 11.92 -17.02 -4.19
C ALA A 4 12.22 -18.19 -3.22
N SER A 5 13.50 -18.55 -3.02
CA SER A 5 13.87 -19.66 -2.13
C SER A 5 13.53 -19.41 -0.65
N THR A 6 13.56 -18.14 -0.22
CA THR A 6 13.20 -17.75 1.14
C THR A 6 11.69 -17.66 1.32
N ALA A 7 10.97 -17.10 0.35
CA ALA A 7 9.51 -17.06 0.37
C ALA A 7 8.90 -18.46 0.37
N GLU A 8 9.49 -19.38 -0.39
CA GLU A 8 9.10 -20.78 -0.43
C GLU A 8 9.32 -21.48 0.92
N LEU A 9 10.48 -21.26 1.56
CA LEU A 9 10.74 -21.79 2.89
C LEU A 9 9.74 -21.25 3.94
N LEU A 10 9.43 -19.96 3.90
CA LEU A 10 8.42 -19.36 4.78
C LEU A 10 7.04 -19.98 4.55
N HIS A 11 6.66 -20.17 3.28
CA HIS A 11 5.40 -20.82 2.94
C HIS A 11 5.33 -22.26 3.45
N GLN A 12 6.39 -23.04 3.29
CA GLN A 12 6.50 -24.40 3.84
C GLN A 12 6.37 -24.44 5.36
N ASN A 13 6.77 -23.37 6.05
CA ASN A 13 6.64 -23.22 7.50
C ASN A 13 5.31 -22.56 7.94
N GLY A 14 4.32 -22.47 7.05
CA GLY A 14 2.97 -21.98 7.38
C GLY A 14 2.81 -20.46 7.37
N TYR A 15 3.83 -19.70 6.95
CA TYR A 15 3.70 -18.25 6.79
C TYR A 15 3.00 -17.89 5.47
N LYS A 16 2.24 -16.80 5.49
CA LYS A 16 1.64 -16.20 4.30
C LYS A 16 2.52 -15.05 3.83
N VAL A 17 3.06 -15.16 2.62
CA VAL A 17 3.86 -14.11 1.98
C VAL A 17 2.94 -13.28 1.11
N ILE A 18 2.84 -11.98 1.40
CA ILE A 18 1.98 -11.04 0.67
C ILE A 18 2.86 -9.90 0.16
N GLY A 19 2.75 -9.63 -1.15
CA GLY A 19 3.42 -8.51 -1.80
C GLY A 19 2.61 -7.22 -1.73
N TRP A 20 2.93 -6.26 -2.58
CA TRP A 20 2.20 -5.00 -2.71
C TRP A 20 1.92 -4.68 -4.18
N ASP A 21 0.84 -3.94 -4.45
CA ASP A 21 0.43 -3.51 -5.79
C ASP A 21 1.02 -2.14 -6.16
N CYS A 22 1.18 -1.28 -5.14
CA CYS A 22 1.84 0.02 -5.28
C CYS A 22 2.66 0.32 -4.02
N GLU A 23 3.67 1.16 -4.20
CA GLU A 23 4.54 1.64 -3.13
C GLU A 23 4.49 3.17 -3.15
N TRP A 24 4.44 3.79 -1.97
CA TRP A 24 4.54 5.24 -1.85
C TRP A 24 5.79 5.62 -1.09
N LYS A 25 6.61 6.52 -1.64
CA LYS A 25 7.86 6.96 -1.02
C LYS A 25 7.80 8.43 -0.68
N ILE A 26 7.91 8.74 0.59
CA ILE A 26 8.14 10.08 1.10
C ILE A 26 9.54 10.13 1.65
N ASN A 27 10.31 11.12 1.22
CA ASN A 27 11.61 11.35 1.79
C ASN A 27 11.45 11.74 3.28
N GLY A 28 11.88 10.86 4.19
CA GLY A 28 11.68 11.05 5.64
C GLY A 28 12.34 12.30 6.24
N VAL A 29 13.37 12.84 5.58
CA VAL A 29 14.09 14.05 6.01
C VAL A 29 13.38 15.32 5.53
N THR A 30 12.99 15.37 4.26
CA THR A 30 12.42 16.56 3.61
C THR A 30 10.89 16.58 3.61
N GLY A 31 10.24 15.46 3.91
CA GLY A 31 8.80 15.27 3.81
C GLY A 31 8.26 15.48 2.38
N LYS A 32 9.10 15.28 1.35
CA LYS A 32 8.69 15.37 -0.06
C LYS A 32 8.28 13.99 -0.58
N PRO A 33 7.03 13.81 -1.02
CA PRO A 33 6.61 12.57 -1.62
C PRO A 33 7.04 12.47 -3.09
N ASP A 34 7.29 11.26 -3.57
CA ASP A 34 7.52 10.96 -4.99
C ASP A 34 6.24 11.13 -5.83
N LEU A 35 5.10 10.79 -5.25
CA LEU A 35 3.76 10.98 -5.78
C LEU A 35 2.94 11.86 -4.85
N SER A 36 2.27 12.85 -5.40
CA SER A 36 1.23 13.57 -4.64
C SER A 36 0.11 12.61 -4.21
N VAL A 37 -0.62 12.98 -3.15
CA VAL A 37 -1.78 12.21 -2.65
C VAL A 37 -2.77 11.88 -3.77
N ASN A 38 -3.07 12.85 -4.64
CA ASN A 38 -4.01 12.65 -5.75
C ASN A 38 -3.46 11.69 -6.82
N GLN A 39 -2.15 11.74 -7.12
CA GLN A 39 -1.53 10.81 -8.06
C GLN A 39 -1.59 9.37 -7.53
N LEU A 40 -1.24 9.17 -6.25
CA LEU A 40 -1.32 7.86 -5.61
C LEU A 40 -2.77 7.34 -5.56
N TYR A 41 -3.71 8.19 -5.14
CA TYR A 41 -5.14 7.84 -5.15
C TYR A 41 -5.61 7.42 -6.55
N THR A 42 -5.24 8.18 -7.58
CA THR A 42 -5.58 7.87 -8.98
C THR A 42 -4.94 6.55 -9.44
N GLN A 43 -3.71 6.26 -9.01
CA GLN A 43 -3.06 4.98 -9.29
C GLN A 43 -3.84 3.81 -8.66
N MET A 44 -4.18 3.89 -7.37
CA MET A 44 -4.97 2.87 -6.66
C MET A 44 -6.34 2.68 -7.31
N LYS A 45 -7.03 3.78 -7.64
CA LYS A 45 -8.32 3.76 -8.34
C LYS A 45 -8.21 3.06 -9.69
N ASN A 46 -7.12 3.29 -10.43
CA ASN A 46 -6.90 2.65 -11.72
C ASN A 46 -6.61 1.15 -11.60
N LEU A 47 -5.85 0.72 -10.58
CA LEU A 47 -5.62 -0.70 -10.29
C LEU A 47 -6.95 -1.42 -10.03
N LEU A 48 -7.80 -0.84 -9.18
CA LEU A 48 -9.12 -1.38 -8.87
C LEU A 48 -10.04 -1.39 -10.10
N ARG A 49 -10.09 -0.29 -10.87
CA ARG A 49 -10.95 -0.19 -12.07
C ARG A 49 -10.54 -1.16 -13.17
N LYS A 50 -9.24 -1.32 -13.40
CA LYS A 50 -8.72 -2.21 -14.46
C LYS A 50 -8.68 -3.67 -14.00
N GLY A 51 -8.77 -3.94 -12.70
CA GLY A 51 -8.62 -5.29 -12.15
C GLY A 51 -7.21 -5.86 -12.31
N THR A 52 -6.20 -4.99 -12.36
CA THR A 52 -4.78 -5.35 -12.57
C THR A 52 -3.99 -5.42 -11.27
N SER A 53 -4.65 -5.30 -10.12
CA SER A 53 -4.07 -5.67 -8.83
C SER A 53 -3.90 -7.19 -8.74
N TYR A 54 -3.01 -7.65 -7.87
CA TYR A 54 -2.73 -9.06 -7.65
C TYR A 54 -4.02 -9.85 -7.32
N THR A 55 -4.80 -9.32 -6.37
CA THR A 55 -6.15 -9.82 -6.08
C THR A 55 -7.17 -8.81 -6.58
N LYS A 56 -8.12 -9.26 -7.40
CA LYS A 56 -9.18 -8.41 -7.96
C LYS A 56 -9.91 -7.65 -6.85
N ASN A 57 -10.19 -6.37 -7.09
CA ASN A 57 -10.86 -5.45 -6.16
C ASN A 57 -10.13 -5.20 -4.82
N ASN A 58 -8.86 -5.59 -4.71
CA ASN A 58 -8.03 -5.34 -3.53
C ASN A 58 -6.75 -4.64 -3.98
N VAL A 59 -6.26 -3.70 -3.16
CA VAL A 59 -4.98 -3.03 -3.40
C VAL A 59 -4.20 -3.03 -2.09
N VAL A 60 -2.97 -3.55 -2.13
CA VAL A 60 -2.00 -3.47 -1.04
C VAL A 60 -1.03 -2.34 -1.33
N LEU A 61 -1.04 -1.33 -0.47
CA LEU A 61 -0.11 -0.20 -0.51
C LEU A 61 1.06 -0.45 0.44
N LEU A 62 2.28 -0.47 -0.09
CA LEU A 62 3.50 -0.45 0.72
C LEU A 62 3.86 0.99 1.10
N THR A 63 4.12 1.18 2.39
CA THR A 63 4.62 2.43 2.97
C THR A 63 5.55 2.13 4.15
N HIS A 64 6.39 3.08 4.54
CA HIS A 64 7.38 2.95 5.61
C HIS A 64 7.17 4.00 6.71
N ASP A 65 7.28 3.60 7.98
CA ASP A 65 7.01 4.49 9.13
C ASP A 65 7.99 5.67 9.24
N ASN A 66 9.21 5.50 8.73
CA ASN A 66 10.23 6.55 8.70
C ASN A 66 9.81 7.77 7.85
N MET A 67 8.79 7.62 7.01
CA MET A 67 8.23 8.66 6.14
C MET A 67 7.31 9.64 6.89
N TYR A 68 6.82 9.23 8.06
CA TYR A 68 5.82 9.94 8.84
C TYR A 68 6.38 10.55 10.13
N GLN A 69 7.71 10.74 10.19
CA GLN A 69 8.39 11.35 11.34
C GLN A 69 8.15 12.87 11.42
N THR A 70 7.78 13.52 10.31
CA THR A 70 7.49 14.96 10.26
C THR A 70 5.99 15.22 10.23
N LYS A 71 5.54 16.37 10.76
CA LYS A 71 4.14 16.82 10.66
C LYS A 71 3.63 16.85 9.22
N LYS A 72 4.51 17.20 8.27
CA LYS A 72 4.18 17.20 6.83
C LYS A 72 3.91 15.79 6.32
N GLY A 73 4.76 14.82 6.65
CA GLY A 73 4.55 13.41 6.30
C GLY A 73 3.24 12.87 6.88
N GLN A 74 2.99 13.13 8.17
CA GLN A 74 1.75 12.72 8.85
C GLN A 74 0.52 13.32 8.19
N ARG A 75 0.59 14.60 7.79
CA ARG A 75 -0.51 15.27 7.08
C ARG A 75 -0.80 14.60 5.73
N LEU A 76 0.23 14.26 4.96
CA LEU A 76 0.07 13.55 3.69
C LEU A 76 -0.63 12.20 3.87
N LEU A 77 -0.28 11.44 4.91
CA LEU A 77 -0.96 10.17 5.23
C LEU A 77 -2.44 10.39 5.60
N SER A 78 -2.72 11.38 6.46
CA SER A 78 -4.09 11.75 6.83
C SER A 78 -4.91 12.11 5.60
N ASP A 79 -4.39 12.99 4.74
CA ASP A 79 -5.08 13.44 3.53
C ASP A 79 -5.36 12.28 2.57
N LEU A 80 -4.44 11.31 2.45
CA LEU A 80 -4.65 10.08 1.67
C LEU A 80 -5.77 9.22 2.26
N ILE A 81 -5.73 8.96 3.57
CA ILE A 81 -6.75 8.15 4.26
C ILE A 81 -8.13 8.81 4.12
N ASP A 82 -8.22 10.12 4.34
CA ASP A 82 -9.46 10.88 4.22
C ASP A 82 -10.03 10.81 2.80
N SER A 83 -9.16 10.97 1.79
CA SER A 83 -9.56 10.84 0.37
C SER A 83 -10.07 9.44 0.02
N LEU A 84 -9.46 8.39 0.57
CA LEU A 84 -9.89 7.00 0.35
C LEU A 84 -11.23 6.71 1.05
N LYS A 85 -11.43 7.22 2.27
CA LYS A 85 -12.68 7.05 3.03
C LYS A 85 -13.88 7.76 2.41
N GLN A 86 -13.66 8.82 1.62
CA GLN A 86 -14.73 9.49 0.89
C GLN A 86 -15.34 8.62 -0.21
N HIS A 87 -14.63 7.58 -0.67
CA HIS A 87 -15.17 6.67 -1.67
C HIS A 87 -16.09 5.64 -1.01
N PRO A 88 -17.40 5.56 -1.38
CA PRO A 88 -18.40 4.80 -0.63
C PRO A 88 -18.14 3.28 -0.61
N ASN A 89 -17.37 2.79 -1.58
CA ASN A 89 -17.09 1.35 -1.74
C ASN A 89 -15.69 0.94 -1.29
N TYR A 90 -14.88 1.86 -0.72
CA TYR A 90 -13.54 1.52 -0.23
C TYR A 90 -13.59 1.17 1.25
N ARG A 91 -12.91 0.09 1.62
CA ARG A 91 -12.78 -0.34 3.00
C ARG A 91 -11.32 -0.63 3.31
N PHE A 92 -10.86 -0.13 4.45
CA PHE A 92 -9.56 -0.52 5.00
C PHE A 92 -9.72 -1.86 5.72
N GLU A 93 -8.81 -2.79 5.46
CA GLU A 93 -8.82 -4.14 6.03
C GLU A 93 -7.44 -4.51 6.55
N PHE A 94 -7.43 -5.46 7.48
CA PHE A 94 -6.18 -6.03 7.96
C PHE A 94 -5.68 -7.10 6.99
N VAL A 95 -4.35 -7.18 6.84
CA VAL A 95 -3.69 -8.18 5.97
C VAL A 95 -4.07 -9.63 6.34
N ARG A 96 -4.38 -9.91 7.62
CA ARG A 96 -4.89 -11.22 8.06
C ARG A 96 -6.22 -11.64 7.40
N ASN A 97 -7.00 -10.66 6.92
CA ASN A 97 -8.28 -10.84 6.23
C ASN A 97 -8.13 -10.78 4.70
N TYR A 98 -6.90 -10.68 4.17
CA TYR A 98 -6.67 -10.60 2.74
C TYR A 98 -7.17 -11.89 2.04
N PRO A 99 -7.89 -11.78 0.90
CA PRO A 99 -8.45 -12.96 0.23
C PRO A 99 -7.37 -13.97 -0.19
N GLN A 100 -7.73 -15.25 -0.16
CA GLN A 100 -6.89 -16.38 -0.59
C GLN A 100 -7.24 -16.81 -2.02
#